data_AF-A0A8T6UT85-F1
#
_entry.id   AF-A0A8T6UT85-F1
#
_cell.length_a   1.000
_cell.length_b   1.000
_cell.length_c   1.000
_cell.angle_alpha   90.00
_cell.angle_beta   90.00
_cell.angle_gamma   90.00
#
_symmetry.space_group_name_H-M   'P 1'
#
loop_
_entity.id
_entity.type
_entity.pdbx_description
1 polymer ?
#
loop_
_entity_poly.entity_id
_entity_poly.type
_entity_poly.pdbx_seq_one_letter_code
_entity_poly.pdbx_strand_id
1 'polypeptide(L)'
;MFNLLRKKRKIKEQPSPIQQMGEASYPVLSLPFNGTTVCCKVRCLNRTQLRAVGEFHLIDLSKVEDKEEISLQDMIELVNWQEALMKETLISPTFDEIQEKVYGQDNRIVELKERLASIKERMKDIPANERKELDSEANSIELYIGSLLPNDFMNAVTSWATGVERSDIKKINREMLLEAAVLAHNGHDNPADHMQGNFLDIHREEINSAAWMVYNQYQKDKQTESENNKAIFGSKNTKIVRGGEVNK
;
A
#
# COMPACT_ATOMS: atom_id res chain seq x y z
N MET A 1 -28.71 46.98 33.81
CA MET A 1 -28.12 47.06 32.45
C MET A 1 -27.77 45.65 32.00
N PHE A 2 -28.60 45.02 31.16
CA PHE A 2 -28.32 43.70 30.57
C PHE A 2 -27.78 43.87 29.16
N ASN A 3 -26.48 43.64 28.98
CA ASN A 3 -25.84 43.57 27.66
C ASN A 3 -26.21 42.23 26.99
N LEU A 4 -27.29 42.23 26.21
CA LEU A 4 -27.60 41.14 25.28
C LEU A 4 -26.59 41.15 24.11
N LEU A 5 -25.51 40.39 24.27
CA LEU A 5 -24.60 40.04 23.18
C LEU A 5 -25.35 39.18 22.15
N ARG A 6 -25.92 39.83 21.12
CA ARG A 6 -26.43 39.16 19.92
C ARG A 6 -25.27 38.45 19.21
N LYS A 7 -25.09 37.15 19.45
CA LYS A 7 -24.29 36.28 18.57
C LYS A 7 -24.85 36.41 17.16
N LYS A 8 -24.13 37.11 16.28
CA LYS A 8 -24.42 37.14 14.84
C LYS A 8 -24.37 35.69 14.35
N ARG A 9 -25.53 35.09 14.08
CA ARG A 9 -25.59 33.80 13.35
C ARG A 9 -24.95 34.06 12.00
N LYS A 10 -23.76 33.49 11.77
CA LYS A 10 -23.18 33.42 10.43
C LYS A 10 -24.22 32.73 9.56
N ILE A 11 -24.81 33.46 8.63
CA ILE A 11 -25.66 32.88 7.59
C ILE A 11 -24.71 32.00 6.79
N LYS A 12 -24.87 30.68 6.88
CA LYS A 12 -24.13 29.75 6.02
C LYS A 12 -24.64 30.01 4.62
N GLU A 13 -23.79 30.57 3.76
CA GLU A 13 -24.07 30.69 2.33
C GLU A 13 -24.42 29.29 1.82
N GLN A 14 -25.58 29.16 1.17
CA GLN A 14 -25.94 27.89 0.57
C GLN A 14 -25.04 27.63 -0.64
N PRO A 15 -24.51 26.42 -0.82
CA PRO A 15 -23.72 26.08 -1.99
C PRO A 15 -24.55 26.26 -3.25
N SER A 16 -23.91 26.73 -4.33
CA SER A 16 -24.56 26.88 -5.63
C SER A 16 -25.11 25.53 -6.13
N PRO A 17 -26.15 25.51 -6.99
CA PRO A 17 -26.68 24.25 -7.54
C PRO A 17 -25.61 23.35 -8.21
N ILE A 18 -24.61 23.95 -8.87
CA ILE A 18 -23.49 23.21 -9.47
C ILE A 18 -22.63 22.54 -8.39
N GLN A 19 -22.35 23.23 -7.29
CA GLN A 19 -21.66 22.65 -6.14
C GLN A 19 -22.48 21.53 -5.50
N GLN A 20 -23.80 21.70 -5.38
CA GLN A 20 -24.69 20.65 -4.86
C GLN A 20 -24.70 19.40 -5.77
N MET A 21 -24.65 19.56 -7.09
CA MET A 21 -24.56 18.45 -8.03
C MET A 21 -23.19 17.74 -7.95
N GLY A 22 -22.09 18.50 -7.87
CA GLY A 22 -20.75 17.94 -7.66
C GLY A 22 -20.63 17.28 -6.28
N GLU A 23 -21.33 17.78 -5.28
CA GLU A 23 -21.41 17.16 -3.98
C GLU A 23 -22.24 15.88 -3.98
N ALA A 24 -23.30 15.80 -4.79
CA ALA A 24 -24.12 14.59 -4.90
C ALA A 24 -23.39 13.44 -5.63
N SER A 25 -22.31 13.70 -6.37
CA SER A 25 -21.59 12.65 -7.11
C SER A 25 -20.73 11.74 -6.24
N TYR A 26 -20.52 12.08 -4.98
CA TYR A 26 -19.66 11.30 -4.09
C TYR A 26 -20.47 10.32 -3.24
N PRO A 27 -20.11 9.03 -3.22
CA PRO A 27 -20.79 8.04 -2.39
C PRO A 27 -20.62 8.34 -0.90
N VAL A 28 -21.65 8.00 -0.13
CA VAL A 28 -21.63 8.02 1.32
C VAL A 28 -21.50 6.58 1.81
N LEU A 29 -20.47 6.31 2.60
CA LEU A 29 -20.21 5.01 3.19
C LEU A 29 -20.48 5.04 4.69
N SER A 30 -21.06 3.95 5.20
CA SER A 30 -21.12 3.66 6.62
C SER A 30 -19.84 2.93 7.03
N LEU A 31 -18.94 3.63 7.71
CA LEU A 31 -17.63 3.11 8.11
C LEU A 31 -17.62 2.77 9.61
N PRO A 32 -16.95 1.69 10.02
CA PRO A 32 -16.82 1.33 11.44
C PRO A 32 -15.86 2.30 12.13
N PHE A 33 -16.17 2.68 13.37
CA PHE A 33 -15.36 3.59 14.18
C PHE A 33 -15.51 3.20 15.66
N ASN A 34 -14.55 2.43 16.19
CA ASN A 34 -14.55 1.95 17.59
C ASN A 34 -15.89 1.31 18.02
N GLY A 35 -16.41 0.39 17.20
CA GLY A 35 -17.68 -0.30 17.48
C GLY A 35 -18.95 0.50 17.20
N THR A 36 -18.83 1.75 16.75
CA THR A 36 -19.93 2.53 16.19
C THR A 36 -19.80 2.64 14.67
N THR A 37 -20.82 3.18 14.00
CA THR A 37 -20.75 3.48 12.56
C THR A 37 -20.84 4.97 12.32
N VAL A 38 -20.00 5.47 11.42
CA VAL A 38 -19.98 6.87 11.00
C VAL A 38 -20.22 6.96 9.50
N CYS A 39 -21.04 7.91 9.07
CA CYS A 39 -21.28 8.14 7.66
C CYS A 39 -20.24 9.13 7.13
N CYS A 40 -19.43 8.67 6.18
CA CYS A 40 -18.41 9.49 5.53
C CYS A 40 -18.68 9.56 4.03
N LYS A 41 -18.62 10.76 3.50
CA LYS A 41 -18.61 11.02 2.07
C LYS A 41 -17.20 10.84 1.54
N VAL A 42 -17.04 9.96 0.55
CA VAL A 42 -15.74 9.56 0.02
C VAL A 42 -15.65 9.78 -1.48
N ARG A 43 -14.44 10.00 -2.01
CA ARG A 43 -14.18 9.93 -3.45
C ARG A 43 -13.51 8.62 -3.83
N CYS A 44 -13.76 8.18 -5.07
CA CYS A 44 -12.96 7.13 -5.67
C CYS A 44 -11.69 7.78 -6.23
N LEU A 45 -10.53 7.32 -5.79
CA LEU A 45 -9.26 7.81 -6.32
C LEU A 45 -9.01 7.20 -7.70
N ASN A 46 -8.58 8.03 -8.63
CA ASN A 46 -8.07 7.56 -9.91
C ASN A 46 -6.60 7.12 -9.79
N ARG A 47 -6.07 6.53 -10.85
CA ARG A 47 -4.68 6.06 -10.94
C ARG A 47 -3.65 7.12 -10.54
N THR A 48 -3.78 8.32 -11.07
CA THR A 48 -2.82 9.41 -10.82
C THR A 48 -2.83 9.82 -9.35
N GLN A 49 -4.00 9.86 -8.74
CA GLN A 49 -4.15 10.17 -7.31
C GLN A 49 -3.57 9.07 -6.42
N LEU A 50 -3.83 7.80 -6.73
CA LEU A 50 -3.24 6.68 -5.98
C LEU A 50 -1.70 6.70 -6.04
N ARG A 51 -1.12 6.95 -7.22
CA ARG A 51 0.34 7.06 -7.38
C ARG A 51 0.93 8.28 -6.66
N ALA A 52 0.19 9.38 -6.57
CA ALA A 52 0.63 10.57 -5.85
C ALA A 52 0.69 10.34 -4.33
N VAL A 53 -0.12 9.41 -3.81
CA VAL A 53 -0.12 9.00 -2.40
C VAL A 53 1.08 8.10 -2.08
N GLY A 54 1.52 7.30 -3.05
CA GLY A 54 2.70 6.45 -2.96
C GLY A 54 2.64 5.30 -3.97
N GLU A 55 3.78 4.69 -4.25
CA GLU A 55 3.82 3.43 -4.99
C GLU A 55 3.57 2.28 -4.01
N PHE A 56 2.47 1.55 -4.23
CA PHE A 56 2.17 0.32 -3.51
C PHE A 56 1.71 -0.72 -4.53
N HIS A 57 1.98 -1.98 -4.22
CA HIS A 57 1.52 -3.11 -5.01
C HIS A 57 0.52 -3.89 -4.18
N LEU A 58 -0.71 -4.07 -4.70
CA LEU A 58 -1.71 -4.91 -4.04
C LEU A 58 -1.40 -6.40 -4.22
N ILE A 59 -0.66 -6.72 -5.28
CA ILE A 59 -0.15 -8.05 -5.56
C ILE A 59 1.21 -8.19 -4.88
N ASP A 60 1.22 -8.90 -3.77
CA ASP A 60 2.43 -9.24 -3.05
C ASP A 60 3.03 -10.54 -3.62
N LEU A 61 4.15 -10.42 -4.34
CA LEU A 61 4.87 -11.55 -4.93
C LEU A 61 5.89 -12.19 -3.98
N SER A 62 6.25 -11.52 -2.87
CA SER A 62 7.29 -12.00 -1.94
C SER A 62 6.74 -12.97 -0.90
N LYS A 63 5.44 -12.92 -0.58
CA LYS A 63 4.77 -13.83 0.37
C LYS A 63 4.75 -15.32 0.00
N VAL A 64 5.30 -15.70 -1.15
CA VAL A 64 5.29 -17.11 -1.60
C VAL A 64 6.43 -17.92 -0.96
N GLU A 65 7.53 -17.31 -0.51
CA GLU A 65 8.72 -18.08 -0.16
C GLU A 65 9.19 -17.94 1.30
N ASP A 66 9.01 -16.83 2.01
CA ASP A 66 9.29 -16.77 3.45
C ASP A 66 8.43 -15.72 4.17
N LYS A 67 7.91 -16.06 5.36
CA LYS A 67 7.24 -15.11 6.25
C LYS A 67 8.31 -14.25 6.93
N GLU A 68 8.85 -13.28 6.22
CA GLU A 68 9.69 -12.25 6.85
C GLU A 68 8.87 -11.54 7.95
N GLU A 69 9.49 -11.34 9.12
CA GLU A 69 8.89 -10.54 10.18
C GLU A 69 8.73 -9.11 9.67
N ILE A 70 7.51 -8.57 9.73
CA ILE A 70 7.22 -7.20 9.31
C ILE A 70 8.06 -6.25 10.17
N SER A 71 8.93 -5.46 9.53
CA SER A 71 9.79 -4.55 10.25
C SER A 71 8.99 -3.36 10.80
N LEU A 72 9.53 -2.70 11.80
CA LEU A 72 8.90 -1.49 12.34
C LEU A 72 8.84 -0.36 11.31
N GLN A 73 9.79 -0.33 10.39
CA GLN A 73 9.82 0.61 9.28
C GLN A 73 8.64 0.37 8.32
N ASP A 74 8.36 -0.88 7.97
CA ASP A 74 7.23 -1.25 7.09
C ASP A 74 5.89 -0.84 7.73
N MET A 75 5.76 -0.95 9.05
CA MET A 75 4.57 -0.52 9.76
C MET A 75 4.37 1.00 9.69
N ILE A 76 5.45 1.78 9.79
CA ILE A 76 5.39 3.25 9.65
C ILE A 76 5.01 3.64 8.24
N GLU A 77 5.61 3.00 7.24
CA GLU A 77 5.30 3.25 5.83
C GLU A 77 3.83 2.94 5.52
N LEU A 78 3.32 1.81 6.03
CA LEU A 78 1.91 1.45 5.92
C LEU A 78 1.00 2.51 6.54
N VAL A 79 1.30 2.96 7.76
CA VAL A 79 0.48 3.95 8.47
C VAL A 79 0.50 5.31 7.74
N ASN A 80 1.68 5.78 7.32
CA ASN A 80 1.82 7.02 6.57
C ASN A 80 1.05 6.97 5.24
N TRP A 81 1.07 5.81 4.57
CA TRP A 81 0.30 5.59 3.36
C TRP A 81 -1.20 5.57 3.61
N GLN A 82 -1.68 4.90 4.66
CA GLN A 82 -3.08 4.92 5.06
C GLN A 82 -3.54 6.35 5.37
N GLU A 83 -2.73 7.14 6.07
CA GLU A 83 -3.01 8.55 6.34
C GLU A 83 -3.17 9.35 5.04
N ALA A 84 -2.20 9.24 4.13
CA ALA A 84 -2.25 9.96 2.86
C ALA A 84 -3.45 9.52 1.99
N LEU A 85 -3.77 8.23 1.96
CA LEU A 85 -4.98 7.74 1.30
C LEU A 85 -6.26 8.30 1.92
N MET A 86 -6.34 8.38 3.25
CA MET A 86 -7.51 8.93 3.93
C MET A 86 -7.68 10.41 3.64
N LYS A 87 -6.60 11.20 3.65
CA LYS A 87 -6.63 12.63 3.28
C LYS A 87 -7.16 12.83 1.86
N GLU A 88 -6.75 11.98 0.95
CA GLU A 88 -7.23 12.02 -0.43
C GLU A 88 -8.65 11.43 -0.57
N THR A 89 -9.06 10.46 0.24
CA THR A 89 -10.33 9.75 0.03
C THR A 89 -11.51 10.43 0.72
N LEU A 90 -11.31 11.00 1.91
CA LEU A 90 -12.38 11.56 2.75
C LEU A 90 -12.73 12.99 2.34
N ILE A 91 -13.98 13.21 1.92
CA ILE A 91 -14.50 14.53 1.55
C ILE A 91 -15.25 15.18 2.71
N SER A 92 -16.09 14.41 3.42
CA SER A 92 -16.88 14.95 4.53
C SER A 92 -17.29 13.84 5.52
N PRO A 93 -16.89 13.92 6.80
CA PRO A 93 -15.86 14.83 7.29
C PRO A 93 -14.51 14.56 6.60
N THR A 94 -13.70 15.60 6.42
CA THR A 94 -12.32 15.47 5.93
C THR A 94 -11.45 14.80 6.99
N PHE A 95 -10.30 14.24 6.60
CA PHE A 95 -9.36 13.65 7.55
C PHE A 95 -8.96 14.62 8.67
N ASP A 96 -8.62 15.86 8.32
CA ASP A 96 -8.22 16.89 9.29
C ASP A 96 -9.36 17.26 10.24
N GLU A 97 -10.60 17.33 9.76
CA GLU A 97 -11.78 17.56 10.62
C GLU A 97 -12.04 16.41 11.59
N ILE A 98 -11.83 15.16 11.16
CA ILE A 98 -11.92 14.00 12.05
C ILE A 98 -10.80 14.12 13.09
N GLN A 99 -9.57 14.39 12.67
CA GLN A 99 -8.43 14.52 13.57
C GLN A 99 -8.64 15.64 14.60
N GLU A 100 -9.15 16.80 14.19
CA GLU A 100 -9.48 17.91 15.08
C GLU A 100 -10.60 17.53 16.08
N LYS A 101 -11.64 16.84 15.63
CA LYS A 101 -12.76 16.46 16.51
C LYS A 101 -12.39 15.39 17.51
N VAL A 102 -11.57 14.42 17.10
CA VAL A 102 -11.20 13.30 17.97
C VAL A 102 -10.06 13.70 18.91
N TYR A 103 -9.13 14.55 18.46
CA TYR A 103 -7.87 14.82 19.18
C TYR A 103 -7.53 16.29 19.40
N GLY A 104 -8.26 17.24 18.82
CA GLY A 104 -7.96 18.68 18.96
C GLY A 104 -8.02 19.20 20.40
N GLN A 105 -8.47 18.37 21.35
CA GLN A 105 -8.49 18.66 22.78
C GLN A 105 -7.57 17.74 23.62
N ASP A 106 -6.85 16.80 23.01
CA ASP A 106 -5.98 15.88 23.74
C ASP A 106 -4.57 16.48 23.86
N ASN A 107 -4.29 17.07 25.03
CA ASN A 107 -2.99 17.65 25.35
C ASN A 107 -1.83 16.65 25.17
N ARG A 108 -2.07 15.35 25.36
CA ARG A 108 -1.02 14.33 25.22
C ARG A 108 -0.53 14.20 23.78
N ILE A 109 -1.41 14.34 22.80
CA ILE A 109 -1.04 14.26 21.38
C ILE A 109 -0.23 15.50 20.98
N VAL A 110 -0.57 16.66 21.52
CA VAL A 110 0.21 17.89 21.33
C VAL A 110 1.63 17.70 21.89
N GLU A 111 1.75 17.21 23.13
CA GLU A 111 3.03 16.92 23.77
C GLU A 111 3.87 15.90 22.96
N LEU A 112 3.24 14.85 22.44
CA LEU A 112 3.93 13.85 21.61
C LEU A 112 4.42 14.42 20.29
N LYS A 113 3.64 15.30 19.63
CA LYS A 113 4.07 16.00 18.41
C LYS A 113 5.26 16.92 18.67
N GLU A 114 5.24 17.67 19.77
CA GLU A 114 6.35 18.53 20.19
C GLU A 114 7.60 17.70 20.52
N ARG A 115 7.42 16.57 21.22
CA ARG A 115 8.51 15.63 21.53
C ARG A 115 9.11 15.06 20.25
N LEU A 116 8.29 14.60 19.30
CA LEU A 116 8.76 14.08 18.01
C LEU A 116 9.58 15.12 17.24
N ALA A 117 9.10 16.38 17.20
CA ALA A 117 9.83 17.47 16.57
C ALA A 117 11.19 17.72 17.26
N SER A 118 11.23 17.70 18.59
CA SER A 118 12.49 17.86 19.34
C SER A 118 13.48 16.73 19.08
N ILE A 119 13.02 15.48 18.95
CA ILE A 119 13.87 14.32 18.63
C ILE A 119 14.42 14.46 17.20
N LYS A 120 13.56 14.79 16.22
CA LYS A 120 13.97 15.01 14.82
C LYS A 120 14.99 16.15 14.70
N GLU A 121 14.87 17.21 15.51
CA GLU A 121 15.86 18.29 15.54
C GLU A 121 17.20 17.83 16.12
N ARG A 122 17.17 17.19 17.30
CA ARG A 122 18.39 16.63 17.95
C ARG A 122 19.11 15.64 17.07
N MET A 123 18.37 14.88 16.28
CA MET A 123 18.96 13.91 15.37
C MET A 123 19.87 14.59 14.36
N LYS A 124 19.57 15.80 13.85
CA LYS A 124 20.36 16.45 12.78
C LYS A 124 21.87 16.49 13.05
N ASP A 125 22.27 16.65 14.32
CA ASP A 125 23.65 16.87 14.73
C ASP A 125 24.43 15.60 15.12
N ILE A 126 23.76 14.44 15.21
CA ILE A 126 24.36 13.18 15.70
C ILE A 126 24.79 12.30 14.50
N PRO A 127 25.85 11.49 14.52
CA PRO A 127 26.11 10.53 13.43
C PRO A 127 25.10 9.36 13.42
N ALA A 128 24.72 8.83 12.25
CA ALA A 128 23.69 7.78 12.11
C ALA A 128 23.92 6.56 13.03
N ASN A 129 25.18 6.20 13.25
CA ASN A 129 25.62 5.06 14.05
C ASN A 129 25.24 5.17 15.53
N GLU A 130 25.03 6.40 16.02
CA GLU A 130 24.72 6.73 17.42
C GLU A 130 23.25 7.13 17.60
N ARG A 131 22.46 7.22 16.52
CA ARG A 131 21.05 7.65 16.53
C ARG A 131 20.05 6.53 16.83
N LYS A 132 20.48 5.26 16.88
CA LYS A 132 19.59 4.09 16.90
C LYS A 132 18.49 4.14 17.97
N GLU A 133 18.79 4.64 19.17
CA GLU A 133 17.81 4.79 20.25
C GLU A 133 16.80 5.92 19.96
N LEU A 134 17.28 7.06 19.44
CA LEU A 134 16.43 8.19 19.04
C LEU A 134 15.56 7.85 17.83
N ASP A 135 16.09 7.09 16.87
CA ASP A 135 15.33 6.56 15.74
C ASP A 135 14.19 5.66 16.24
N SER A 136 14.50 4.71 17.13
CA SER A 136 13.50 3.83 17.73
C SER A 136 12.43 4.60 18.50
N GLU A 137 12.83 5.60 19.29
CA GLU A 137 11.90 6.45 20.04
C GLU A 137 11.03 7.29 19.10
N ALA A 138 11.62 7.96 18.11
CA ALA A 138 10.89 8.74 17.11
C ALA A 138 9.89 7.87 16.35
N ASN A 139 10.32 6.69 15.91
CA ASN A 139 9.50 5.73 15.20
C ASN A 139 8.32 5.22 16.05
N SER A 140 8.54 4.96 17.35
CA SER A 140 7.46 4.56 18.26
C SER A 140 6.41 5.66 18.45
N ILE A 141 6.85 6.92 18.53
CA ILE A 141 5.96 8.08 18.65
C ILE A 141 5.22 8.32 17.34
N GLU A 142 5.90 8.20 16.19
CA GLU A 142 5.32 8.34 14.87
C GLU A 142 4.25 7.28 14.61
N LEU A 143 4.52 6.01 14.96
CA LEU A 143 3.54 4.94 14.85
C LEU A 143 2.30 5.20 15.73
N TYR A 144 2.51 5.70 16.96
CA TYR A 144 1.43 6.03 17.87
C TYR A 144 0.56 7.20 17.36
N ILE A 145 1.20 8.25 16.81
CA ILE A 145 0.52 9.42 16.23
C ILE A 145 -0.17 9.07 14.90
N GLY A 146 0.41 8.19 14.09
CA GLY A 146 -0.20 7.78 12.83
C GLY A 146 -1.36 6.80 13.04
N SER A 147 -1.30 5.96 14.08
CA SER A 147 -2.36 5.00 14.45
C SER A 147 -3.45 5.62 15.32
N LEU A 148 -3.68 6.93 15.20
CA LEU A 148 -4.62 7.64 16.05
C LEU A 148 -6.05 7.18 15.79
N LEU A 149 -6.45 7.11 14.51
CA LEU A 149 -7.78 6.67 14.13
C LEU A 149 -7.95 5.15 14.35
N PRO A 150 -9.18 4.68 14.61
CA PRO A 150 -9.43 3.25 14.77
C PRO A 150 -8.97 2.45 13.55
N ASN A 151 -8.26 1.33 13.79
CA ASN A 151 -7.71 0.50 12.70
C ASN A 151 -8.80 -0.03 11.76
N ASP A 152 -9.98 -0.36 12.27
CA ASP A 152 -11.13 -0.78 11.47
C ASP A 152 -11.60 0.33 10.52
N PHE A 153 -11.64 1.57 10.99
CA PHE A 153 -11.95 2.75 10.18
C PHE A 153 -10.91 2.95 9.08
N MET A 154 -9.63 3.01 9.43
CA MET A 154 -8.54 3.24 8.47
C MET A 154 -8.50 2.15 7.41
N ASN A 155 -8.64 0.88 7.81
CA ASN A 155 -8.66 -0.26 6.89
C ASN A 155 -9.87 -0.20 5.96
N ALA A 156 -11.06 0.17 6.45
CA ALA A 156 -12.25 0.28 5.61
C ALA A 156 -12.11 1.38 4.54
N VAL A 157 -11.60 2.57 4.92
CA VAL A 157 -11.33 3.67 3.98
C VAL A 157 -10.28 3.26 2.96
N THR A 158 -9.17 2.68 3.43
CA THR A 158 -8.06 2.23 2.58
C THR A 158 -8.51 1.16 1.60
N SER A 159 -9.28 0.18 2.06
CA SER A 159 -9.78 -0.91 1.21
C SER A 159 -10.79 -0.42 0.17
N TRP A 160 -11.57 0.60 0.52
CA TRP A 160 -12.43 1.30 -0.44
C TRP A 160 -11.62 2.06 -1.49
N ALA A 161 -10.65 2.86 -1.04
CA ALA A 161 -9.81 3.73 -1.87
C ALA A 161 -9.02 2.92 -2.91
N THR A 162 -8.43 1.81 -2.48
CA THR A 162 -7.67 0.88 -3.32
C THR A 162 -8.57 -0.04 -4.17
N GLY A 163 -9.88 -0.07 -3.89
CA GLY A 163 -10.83 -0.93 -4.60
C GLY A 163 -10.67 -2.42 -4.30
N VAL A 164 -9.93 -2.78 -3.25
CA VAL A 164 -9.62 -4.15 -2.86
C VAL A 164 -10.87 -4.96 -2.52
N GLU A 165 -11.90 -4.35 -1.90
CA GLU A 165 -13.18 -5.02 -1.61
C GLU A 165 -14.14 -5.04 -2.80
N ARG A 166 -13.84 -4.29 -3.86
CA ARG A 166 -14.71 -4.14 -5.06
C ARG A 166 -14.19 -4.91 -6.26
N SER A 167 -13.07 -5.60 -6.10
CA SER A 167 -12.37 -6.31 -7.17
C SER A 167 -11.93 -7.68 -6.70
N ASP A 168 -11.61 -8.53 -7.66
CA ASP A 168 -11.08 -9.87 -7.41
C ASP A 168 -9.56 -9.88 -7.17
N ILE A 169 -8.92 -8.71 -6.97
CA ILE A 169 -7.45 -8.58 -6.87
C ILE A 169 -6.84 -9.47 -5.77
N LYS A 170 -7.57 -9.67 -4.66
CA LYS A 170 -7.16 -10.55 -3.55
C LYS A 170 -7.07 -12.04 -3.91
N LYS A 171 -7.72 -12.46 -5.00
CA LYS A 171 -7.75 -13.86 -5.44
C LYS A 171 -6.56 -14.20 -6.35
N ILE A 172 -5.84 -13.19 -6.82
CA ILE A 172 -4.69 -13.34 -7.71
C ILE A 172 -3.56 -14.04 -6.96
N ASN A 173 -3.01 -15.09 -7.58
CA ASN A 173 -1.85 -15.80 -7.09
C ASN A 173 -0.78 -15.92 -8.19
N ARG A 174 0.41 -16.37 -7.81
CA ARG A 174 1.57 -16.47 -8.69
C ARG A 174 1.35 -17.40 -9.89
N GLU A 175 0.62 -18.50 -9.71
CA GLU A 175 0.33 -19.47 -10.77
C GLU A 175 -0.58 -18.84 -11.83
N MET A 176 -1.67 -18.18 -11.40
CA MET A 176 -2.57 -17.45 -12.29
C MET A 176 -1.83 -16.37 -13.08
N LEU A 177 -0.91 -15.64 -12.44
CA LEU A 177 -0.09 -14.63 -13.10
C LEU A 177 0.86 -15.23 -14.14
N LEU A 178 1.48 -16.38 -13.84
CA LEU A 178 2.36 -17.07 -14.77
C LEU A 178 1.59 -17.60 -15.98
N GLU A 179 0.45 -18.27 -15.75
CA GLU A 179 -0.42 -18.79 -16.82
C GLU A 179 -0.88 -17.66 -17.74
N ALA A 180 -1.37 -16.56 -17.15
CA ALA A 180 -1.80 -15.38 -17.90
C ALA A 180 -0.65 -14.79 -18.74
N ALA A 181 0.56 -14.70 -18.19
CA ALA A 181 1.72 -14.21 -18.93
C ALA A 181 2.16 -15.14 -20.08
N VAL A 182 2.06 -16.46 -19.89
CA VAL A 182 2.37 -17.44 -20.96
C VAL A 182 1.37 -17.30 -22.11
N LEU A 183 0.08 -17.21 -21.80
CA LEU A 183 -0.96 -16.98 -22.80
C LEU A 183 -0.74 -15.64 -23.52
N ALA A 184 -0.47 -14.58 -22.76
CA ALA A 184 -0.21 -13.25 -23.28
C ALA A 184 1.00 -13.19 -24.22
N HIS A 185 2.07 -13.88 -23.85
CA HIS A 185 3.29 -13.96 -24.67
C HIS A 185 3.01 -14.64 -26.02
N ASN A 186 2.22 -15.71 -26.02
CA ASN A 186 1.85 -16.44 -27.22
C ASN A 186 0.82 -15.68 -28.08
N GLY A 187 -0.05 -14.89 -27.45
CA GLY A 187 -1.11 -14.12 -28.09
C GLY A 187 -0.72 -12.70 -28.54
N HIS A 188 0.45 -12.21 -28.11
CA HIS A 188 0.91 -10.82 -28.32
C HIS A 188 -0.02 -9.75 -27.71
N ASP A 189 -0.56 -10.02 -26.53
CA ASP A 189 -1.51 -9.17 -25.79
C ASP A 189 -1.12 -9.04 -24.31
N ASN A 190 -2.03 -8.54 -23.46
CA ASN A 190 -1.73 -8.26 -22.05
C ASN A 190 -2.18 -9.40 -21.12
N PRO A 191 -1.41 -9.73 -20.08
CA PRO A 191 -1.80 -10.75 -19.09
C PRO A 191 -3.20 -10.55 -18.50
N ALA A 192 -3.58 -9.31 -18.17
CA ALA A 192 -4.88 -8.99 -17.60
C ALA A 192 -6.08 -9.20 -18.54
N ASP A 193 -5.86 -9.46 -19.84
CA ASP A 193 -6.91 -9.86 -20.78
C ASP A 193 -7.19 -11.38 -20.73
N HIS A 194 -6.25 -12.16 -20.19
CA HIS A 194 -6.36 -13.62 -19.99
C HIS A 194 -6.81 -14.01 -18.59
N MET A 195 -7.10 -13.02 -17.72
CA MET A 195 -7.54 -13.25 -16.35
C MET A 195 -9.05 -13.08 -16.23
N GLN A 196 -9.72 -14.07 -15.64
CA GLN A 196 -11.13 -13.97 -15.31
C GLN A 196 -11.31 -13.27 -13.96
N GLY A 197 -12.20 -12.28 -13.90
CA GLY A 197 -12.54 -11.57 -12.67
C GLY A 197 -13.00 -10.14 -12.92
N ASN A 198 -13.57 -9.52 -11.89
CA ASN A 198 -13.87 -8.09 -11.89
C ASN A 198 -12.65 -7.32 -11.37
N PHE A 199 -11.86 -6.76 -12.29
CA PHE A 199 -10.68 -5.95 -11.96
C PHE A 199 -10.91 -4.49 -12.34
N LEU A 200 -10.53 -3.57 -11.46
CA LEU A 200 -10.49 -2.16 -11.81
C LEU A 200 -9.34 -1.90 -12.77
N ASP A 201 -9.41 -0.83 -13.57
CA ASP A 201 -8.34 -0.48 -14.52
C ASP A 201 -6.95 -0.39 -13.86
N ILE A 202 -6.91 0.14 -12.62
CA ILE A 202 -5.69 0.20 -11.81
C ILE A 202 -5.13 -1.19 -11.50
N HIS A 203 -5.98 -2.18 -11.24
CA HIS A 203 -5.58 -3.55 -10.93
C HIS A 203 -5.12 -4.29 -12.16
N ARG A 204 -5.71 -4.01 -13.34
CA ARG A 204 -5.30 -4.63 -14.60
C ARG A 204 -3.85 -4.29 -14.94
N GLU A 205 -3.41 -3.07 -14.68
CA GLU A 205 -2.01 -2.68 -14.87
C GLU A 205 -1.05 -3.33 -13.87
N GLU A 206 -1.46 -3.45 -12.61
CA GLU A 206 -0.68 -4.18 -11.60
C GLU A 206 -0.54 -5.65 -11.98
N ILE A 207 -1.64 -6.29 -12.41
CA ILE A 207 -1.65 -7.66 -12.93
C ILE A 207 -0.66 -7.80 -14.09
N ASN A 208 -0.70 -6.88 -15.08
CA ASN A 208 0.20 -6.93 -16.23
C ASN A 208 1.67 -6.87 -15.78
N SER A 209 2.00 -5.91 -14.92
CA SER A 209 3.37 -5.72 -14.43
C SER A 209 3.85 -6.94 -13.63
N ALA A 210 3.04 -7.42 -12.68
CA ALA A 210 3.35 -8.55 -11.83
C ALA A 210 3.49 -9.85 -12.63
N ALA A 211 2.59 -10.11 -13.58
CA ALA A 211 2.61 -11.28 -14.45
C ALA A 211 3.88 -11.35 -15.30
N TRP A 212 4.30 -10.21 -15.88
CA TRP A 212 5.55 -10.16 -16.63
C TRP A 212 6.79 -10.36 -15.75
N MET A 213 6.79 -9.83 -14.53
CA MET A 213 7.87 -10.09 -13.58
C MET A 213 8.00 -11.59 -13.27
N VAL A 214 6.88 -12.25 -12.96
CA VAL A 214 6.83 -13.70 -12.68
C VAL A 214 7.31 -14.52 -13.89
N TYR A 215 6.85 -14.17 -15.10
CA TYR A 215 7.28 -14.84 -16.33
C TYR A 215 8.77 -14.68 -16.61
N ASN A 216 9.31 -13.47 -16.46
CA ASN A 216 10.73 -13.21 -16.67
C ASN A 216 11.60 -13.99 -15.67
N GLN A 217 11.16 -14.09 -14.42
CA GLN A 217 11.84 -14.91 -13.42
C GLN A 217 11.83 -16.39 -13.83
N TYR A 218 10.66 -16.91 -14.19
CA TYR A 218 10.50 -18.29 -14.67
C TYR A 218 11.40 -18.63 -15.87
N GLN A 219 11.56 -17.70 -16.82
CA GLN A 219 12.46 -17.91 -17.97
C GLN A 219 13.94 -17.97 -17.55
N LYS A 220 14.37 -17.12 -16.61
CA LYS A 220 15.73 -17.16 -16.05
C LYS A 220 16.00 -18.47 -15.32
N ASP A 221 15.03 -18.95 -14.53
CA ASP A 221 15.15 -20.20 -13.78
C ASP A 221 15.31 -21.39 -14.74
N LYS A 222 14.47 -21.46 -15.78
CA LYS A 222 14.58 -22.48 -16.84
C LYS A 222 15.93 -22.47 -17.58
N GLN A 223 16.46 -21.28 -17.87
CA GLN A 223 17.77 -21.15 -18.52
C GLN A 223 18.88 -21.68 -17.60
N THR A 224 18.86 -21.29 -16.32
CA THR A 224 19.83 -21.73 -15.32
C THR A 224 19.80 -23.24 -15.10
N GLU A 225 18.60 -23.84 -15.03
CA GLU A 225 18.44 -25.30 -14.96
C GLU A 225 19.00 -26.01 -16.20
N SER A 226 18.75 -25.47 -17.39
CA SER A 226 19.31 -26.01 -18.64
C SER A 226 20.84 -25.99 -18.66
N GLU A 227 21.44 -24.89 -18.19
CA GLU A 227 22.89 -24.72 -18.09
C GLU A 227 23.51 -25.66 -17.06
N ASN A 228 22.92 -25.77 -15.87
CA ASN A 228 23.35 -26.68 -14.82
C ASN A 228 23.28 -28.15 -15.28
N ASN A 229 22.20 -28.53 -15.97
CA ASN A 229 22.07 -29.86 -16.53
C ASN A 229 23.15 -30.13 -17.60
N LYS A 230 23.43 -29.18 -18.49
CA LYS A 230 24.54 -29.31 -19.46
C LYS A 230 25.90 -29.48 -18.78
N ALA A 231 26.16 -28.77 -17.68
CA ALA A 231 27.42 -28.90 -16.93
C ALA A 231 27.57 -30.27 -16.25
N ILE A 232 26.48 -30.84 -15.72
CA ILE A 232 26.47 -32.17 -15.07
C ILE A 232 26.66 -33.29 -16.11
N PHE A 233 26.02 -33.21 -17.27
CA PHE A 233 26.18 -34.22 -18.32
C PHE A 233 27.50 -34.06 -19.11
N GLY A 234 27.99 -32.83 -19.28
CA GLY A 234 29.29 -32.55 -19.89
C GLY A 234 30.48 -33.06 -19.07
N SER A 235 30.41 -32.99 -17.74
CA SER A 235 31.47 -33.47 -16.83
C SER A 235 31.54 -35.00 -16.69
N LYS A 236 30.46 -35.73 -16.97
CA LYS A 236 30.45 -37.21 -16.97
C LYS A 236 31.10 -37.82 -18.20
N ASN A 237 31.14 -37.11 -19.34
CA ASN A 237 31.78 -37.60 -20.56
C ASN A 237 33.30 -37.40 -20.62
N THR A 238 33.89 -36.61 -19.72
CA THR A 238 35.33 -36.31 -19.72
C THR A 238 36.20 -37.27 -18.89
N LYS A 239 35.59 -38.25 -18.20
CA LYS A 239 36.33 -39.19 -17.31
C LYS A 239 36.56 -40.60 -17.87
N ILE A 240 36.24 -40.87 -19.14
CA ILE A 240 36.44 -42.18 -19.79
C ILE A 240 37.36 -42.06 -21.00
N VAL A 241 38.55 -41.48 -20.86
CA VAL A 241 39.66 -41.74 -21.80
C VAL A 241 40.98 -41.61 -21.04
N ARG A 242 41.83 -42.65 -21.11
CA ARG A 242 43.16 -42.87 -20.50
C ARG A 242 43.11 -43.70 -19.19
N GLY A 243 43.59 -44.94 -19.16
CA GLY A 243 44.28 -45.70 -20.18
C GLY A 243 44.35 -47.17 -19.78
N GLY A 244 43.95 -48.05 -20.71
CA GLY A 244 44.38 -49.43 -20.72
C GLY A 244 45.63 -49.52 -21.59
N GLU A 245 46.81 -49.52 -20.96
CA GLU A 245 48.01 -50.05 -21.59
C GLU A 245 48.06 -51.56 -21.32
N VAL A 246 47.74 -52.33 -22.35
CA VAL A 246 47.99 -53.75 -22.44
C VAL A 246 49.46 -53.90 -22.83
N ASN A 247 50.28 -54.48 -21.95
CA ASN A 247 51.59 -55.00 -22.33
C ASN A 247 51.62 -56.52 -22.24
N LYS A 248 52.14 -57.09 -23.33
CA LYS A 248 52.37 -58.50 -23.63
C LYS A 248 53.47 -59.11 -22.78
#